data_AF-A0A1H6FI49-F1
#
_entry.id   AF-A0A1H6FI49-F1
#
_cell.length_a   1.000
_cell.length_b   1.000
_cell.length_c   1.000
_cell.angle_alpha   90.00
_cell.angle_beta   90.00
_cell.angle_gamma   90.00
#
_symmetry.space_group_name_H-M   'P 1'
#
loop_
_entity.id
_entity.type
_entity.pdbx_description
1 polymer ?
#
loop_
_entity_poly.entity_id
_entity_poly.type
_entity_poly.pdbx_seq_one_letter_code
_entity_poly.pdbx_strand_id
1 'polypeptide(L)'
;MGFPAARMGDPTMHGGAIIIGFPTVLIGSMPAARILDMHVCPMTNVVVPHVGGPILKGSFTVLIGMFPAARMLDNAMCLGPPDMIAMGMPTVLIGG
;
A
#
# COMPACT_ATOMS: atom_id res chain seq x y z
N MET A 1 -10.93 15.67 0.15
CA MET A 1 -10.90 15.10 -1.24
C MET A 1 -10.08 13.83 -1.17
N GLY A 2 -10.56 12.72 -1.75
CA GLY A 2 -9.93 11.41 -1.57
C GLY A 2 -8.60 11.26 -2.33
N PHE A 3 -7.84 10.22 -1.97
CA PHE A 3 -6.63 9.80 -2.67
C PHE A 3 -6.86 8.52 -3.48
N PRO A 4 -6.10 8.28 -4.56
CA PRO A 4 -6.14 7.03 -5.32
C PRO A 4 -6.03 5.81 -4.41
N ALA A 5 -6.97 4.87 -4.52
CA ALA A 5 -7.00 3.65 -3.72
C ALA A 5 -5.88 2.69 -4.13
N ALA A 6 -5.17 2.12 -3.16
CA ALA A 6 -4.05 1.23 -3.38
C ALA A 6 -4.48 -0.23 -3.53
N ARG A 7 -3.66 -1.02 -4.21
CA ARG A 7 -3.95 -2.39 -4.65
C ARG A 7 -2.69 -3.24 -4.69
N MET A 8 -2.87 -4.55 -4.71
CA MET A 8 -1.77 -5.47 -5.01
C MET A 8 -1.13 -5.11 -6.36
N GLY A 9 0.20 -5.01 -6.37
CA GLY A 9 1.01 -4.62 -7.52
C GLY A 9 1.27 -3.13 -7.65
N ASP A 10 0.59 -2.27 -6.88
CA ASP A 10 0.88 -0.84 -6.92
C ASP A 10 2.28 -0.57 -6.34
N PRO A 11 3.07 0.31 -6.98
CA PRO A 11 4.46 0.56 -6.62
C PRO A 11 4.60 1.34 -5.31
N THR A 12 5.72 1.15 -4.63
CA THR A 12 6.14 1.96 -3.47
C THR A 12 7.33 2.87 -3.82
N MET A 13 7.56 3.90 -3.01
CA MET A 13 8.58 4.93 -3.28
C MET A 13 10.00 4.38 -3.25
N HIS A 14 10.22 3.26 -2.56
CA HIS A 14 11.49 2.53 -2.55
C HIS A 14 11.66 1.56 -3.75
N GLY A 15 10.83 1.69 -4.80
CA GLY A 15 10.88 0.83 -5.99
C GLY A 15 10.29 -0.56 -5.77
N GLY A 16 9.66 -0.77 -4.62
CA GLY A 16 8.96 -1.98 -4.25
C GLY A 16 7.52 -2.02 -4.77
N ALA A 17 6.75 -2.98 -4.27
CA ALA A 17 5.34 -3.11 -4.59
C ALA A 17 4.56 -3.75 -3.45
N ILE A 18 3.26 -3.48 -3.41
CA ILE A 18 2.30 -4.17 -2.54
C ILE A 18 2.12 -5.61 -3.04
N ILE A 19 2.38 -6.61 -2.21
CA ILE A 19 2.36 -8.03 -2.59
C ILE A 19 1.17 -8.81 -2.05
N ILE A 20 0.43 -8.22 -1.10
CA ILE A 20 -0.78 -8.82 -0.53
C ILE A 20 -1.92 -7.80 -0.63
N GLY A 21 -3.13 -8.27 -0.86
CA GLY A 21 -4.35 -7.48 -0.80
C GLY A 21 -5.53 -8.35 -0.41
N PHE A 22 -6.70 -7.76 -0.24
CA PHE A 22 -7.92 -8.49 0.09
C PHE A 22 -8.52 -9.14 -1.15
N PRO A 23 -8.61 -10.48 -1.22
CA PRO A 23 -8.84 -11.19 -2.49
C PRO A 23 -10.25 -11.02 -3.07
N THR A 24 -11.23 -10.61 -2.27
CA THR A 24 -12.65 -10.53 -2.69
C THR A 24 -13.11 -9.12 -3.04
N VAL A 25 -12.28 -8.09 -2.79
CA VAL A 25 -12.58 -6.71 -3.19
C VAL A 25 -11.53 -6.28 -4.19
N LEU A 26 -11.97 -6.03 -5.41
CA LEU A 26 -11.10 -5.68 -6.52
C LEU A 26 -11.22 -4.20 -6.87
N ILE A 27 -10.09 -3.55 -7.13
CA ILE A 27 -10.01 -2.19 -7.65
C ILE A 27 -9.22 -2.28 -8.96
N GLY A 28 -9.80 -1.87 -10.08
CA GLY A 28 -9.16 -2.04 -11.40
C GLY A 28 -8.67 -3.47 -11.66
N SER A 29 -9.49 -4.47 -11.32
CA SER A 29 -9.21 -5.91 -11.46
C SER A 29 -8.06 -6.48 -10.63
N MET A 30 -7.57 -5.76 -9.62
CA MET A 30 -6.54 -6.24 -8.68
C MET A 30 -7.07 -6.21 -7.24
N PRO A 31 -6.64 -7.15 -6.36
CA PRO A 31 -7.00 -7.14 -4.94
C PRO A 31 -6.70 -5.79 -4.28
N ALA A 32 -7.67 -5.25 -3.54
CA ALA A 32 -7.54 -3.97 -2.87
C ALA A 32 -6.60 -4.06 -1.65
N ALA A 33 -5.74 -3.08 -1.47
CA ALA A 33 -4.79 -3.04 -0.36
C ALA A 33 -5.38 -2.33 0.86
N ARG A 34 -4.93 -2.72 2.04
CA ARG A 34 -5.41 -2.27 3.34
C ARG A 34 -4.25 -2.07 4.28
N ILE A 35 -4.52 -1.48 5.45
CA ILE A 35 -3.54 -1.57 6.54
C ILE A 35 -3.18 -3.04 6.81
N LEU A 36 -1.94 -3.26 7.22
CA LEU A 36 -1.34 -4.58 7.48
C LEU A 36 -1.09 -5.47 6.26
N ASP A 37 -1.59 -5.13 5.07
CA ASP A 37 -1.16 -5.81 3.86
C ASP A 37 0.32 -5.49 3.57
N MET A 38 1.03 -6.43 2.99
CA MET A 38 2.49 -6.37 2.88
C MET A 38 2.96 -5.71 1.60
N HIS A 39 4.03 -4.92 1.68
CA HIS A 39 4.87 -4.57 0.54
C HIS A 39 6.23 -5.25 0.65
N VAL A 40 6.92 -5.36 -0.48
CA VAL A 40 8.33 -5.72 -0.56
C VAL A 40 9.15 -4.51 -0.94
N CYS A 41 10.33 -4.36 -0.35
CA CYS A 41 11.26 -3.28 -0.68
C CYS A 41 12.57 -3.88 -1.22
N PRO A 42 13.00 -3.54 -2.45
CA PRO A 42 14.23 -4.03 -3.05
C PRO A 42 15.47 -3.24 -2.60
N MET A 43 15.29 -2.10 -1.92
CA MET A 43 16.42 -1.29 -1.49
C MET A 43 17.27 -2.04 -0.47
N THR A 44 18.56 -1.73 -0.51
CA THR A 44 19.53 -2.25 0.43
C THR A 44 20.40 -1.05 0.80
N ASN A 45 20.55 -0.78 2.09
CA ASN A 45 21.69 0.03 2.52
C ASN A 45 22.97 -0.79 2.29
N VAL A 46 24.15 -0.22 2.53
CA VAL A 46 25.45 -0.86 2.24
C VAL A 46 25.48 -2.37 2.57
N VAL A 47 24.93 -2.78 3.72
CA VAL A 47 24.90 -4.18 4.15
C VAL A 47 23.48 -4.70 4.46
N VAL A 48 22.53 -3.82 4.80
CA VAL A 48 21.21 -4.23 5.35
C VAL A 48 20.11 -4.11 4.28
N PRO A 49 19.48 -5.22 3.88
CA PRO A 49 18.33 -5.21 2.98
C PRO A 49 17.06 -4.72 3.69
N HIS A 50 16.27 -3.91 3.01
CA HIS A 50 15.07 -3.28 3.57
C HIS A 50 13.86 -4.21 3.69
N VAL A 51 13.79 -5.25 2.84
CA VAL A 51 12.78 -6.33 2.72
C VAL A 51 11.30 -5.93 2.58
N GLY A 52 10.88 -4.76 3.06
CA GLY A 52 9.51 -4.27 3.10
C GLY A 52 8.83 -4.53 4.45
N GLY A 53 7.50 -4.56 4.44
CA GLY A 53 6.69 -4.67 5.66
C GLY A 53 5.24 -4.25 5.47
N PRO A 54 4.44 -4.24 6.56
CA PRO A 54 3.02 -3.91 6.49
C PRO A 54 2.75 -2.44 6.16
N ILE A 55 1.64 -2.17 5.48
CA ILE A 55 1.08 -0.84 5.33
C ILE A 55 0.61 -0.34 6.71
N LEU A 56 1.03 0.87 7.09
CA LEU A 56 0.84 1.44 8.42
C LEU A 56 -0.35 2.41 8.52
N LYS A 57 -0.69 3.07 7.41
CA LYS A 57 -1.77 4.05 7.34
C LYS A 57 -2.80 3.67 6.29
N GLY A 58 -4.02 4.12 6.49
CA GLY A 58 -5.15 3.90 5.60
C GLY A 58 -6.27 4.87 5.90
N SER A 59 -7.32 4.83 5.07
CA SER A 59 -8.55 5.58 5.28
C SER A 59 -9.51 4.85 6.20
N PHE A 60 -9.88 5.46 7.32
CA PHE A 60 -10.88 4.93 8.24
C PHE A 60 -12.33 5.16 7.77
N THR A 61 -12.56 5.94 6.73
CA THR A 61 -13.91 6.15 6.17
C THR A 61 -14.28 5.09 5.12
N VAL A 62 -13.31 4.30 4.64
CA VAL A 62 -13.53 3.20 3.71
C VAL A 62 -12.87 1.94 4.27
N LEU A 63 -13.69 0.96 4.66
CA LEU A 63 -13.22 -0.31 5.20
C LEU A 63 -13.33 -1.41 4.14
N ILE A 64 -12.29 -2.21 4.02
CA ILE A 64 -12.22 -3.39 3.14
C ILE A 64 -11.96 -4.60 4.02
N GLY A 65 -12.88 -5.56 4.06
CA GLY A 65 -12.77 -6.71 4.98
C GLY A 65 -12.54 -6.30 6.44
N MET A 66 -13.21 -5.22 6.88
CA MET A 66 -13.11 -4.60 8.22
C MET A 66 -11.81 -3.87 8.57
N PHE A 67 -10.86 -3.75 7.64
CA PHE A 67 -9.63 -2.97 7.82
C PHE A 67 -9.67 -1.69 6.97
N PRO A 68 -9.14 -0.56 7.47
CA PRO A 68 -8.94 0.67 6.70
C PRO A 68 -8.26 0.42 5.35
N ALA A 69 -8.84 0.97 4.28
CA ALA A 69 -8.32 0.85 2.92
C ALA A 69 -7.06 1.71 2.72
N ALA A 70 -6.03 1.16 2.09
CA ALA A 70 -4.79 1.86 1.79
C ALA A 70 -4.94 2.74 0.53
N ARG A 71 -4.16 3.81 0.47
CA ARG A 71 -4.20 4.83 -0.59
C ARG A 71 -2.80 5.26 -0.97
N MET A 72 -2.69 5.93 -2.12
CA MET A 72 -1.49 6.68 -2.48
C MET A 72 -1.06 7.60 -1.32
N LEU A 73 0.24 7.65 -1.08
CA LEU A 73 0.91 8.37 0.01
C LEU A 73 0.67 7.81 1.42
N ASP A 74 -0.07 6.71 1.60
CA ASP A 74 -0.10 6.05 2.91
C ASP A 74 1.26 5.36 3.16
N ASN A 75 1.75 5.50 4.40
CA ASN A 75 3.05 4.97 4.81
C ASN A 75 3.02 3.45 4.94
N ALA A 76 4.14 2.80 4.65
CA ALA A 76 4.39 1.40 4.90
C ALA A 76 5.70 1.19 5.68
N MET A 77 5.74 0.17 6.53
CA MET A 77 6.90 -0.16 7.33
C MET A 77 7.97 -0.82 6.47
N CYS A 78 9.21 -0.39 6.62
CA CYS A 78 10.35 -0.91 5.88
C CYS A 78 11.52 -1.08 6.86
N LEU A 79 12.45 -2.03 6.66
CA LEU A 79 13.68 -2.13 7.45
C LEU A 79 14.70 -1.06 6.98
N GLY A 80 14.32 0.19 7.20
CA GLY A 80 14.98 1.41 6.77
C GLY A 80 14.10 2.61 7.14
N PRO A 81 14.20 3.76 6.44
CA PRO A 81 13.16 4.79 6.51
C PRO A 81 11.79 4.19 6.13
N PRO A 82 10.67 4.72 6.65
CA PRO A 82 9.34 4.32 6.19
C PRO A 82 9.20 4.51 4.68
N ASP A 83 8.60 3.54 4.00
CA ASP A 83 8.22 3.65 2.59
C ASP A 83 6.83 4.29 2.48
N MET A 84 6.44 4.69 1.28
CA MET A 84 5.11 5.19 0.97
C MET A 84 4.59 4.55 -0.30
N ILE A 85 3.28 4.38 -0.39
CA ILE A 85 2.64 3.92 -1.62
C ILE A 85 2.78 5.03 -2.67
N ALA A 86 3.53 4.73 -3.74
CA ALA A 86 3.90 5.70 -4.76
C ALA A 86 2.73 6.03 -5.69
N MET A 87 1.89 5.03 -5.99
CA MET A 87 0.75 5.18 -6.88
C MET A 87 -0.40 4.30 -6.40
N GLY A 88 -1.63 4.72 -6.70
CA GLY A 88 -2.84 3.89 -6.58
C GLY A 88 -3.67 3.97 -7.86
N MET A 89 -4.88 3.42 -7.85
CA MET A 89 -5.79 3.51 -8.98
C MET A 89 -6.32 4.95 -9.17
N PRO A 90 -5.95 5.66 -10.25
CA PRO A 90 -6.23 7.09 -10.39
C PRO A 90 -7.72 7.42 -10.53
N THR A 91 -8.54 6.47 -10.98
CA THR A 91 -9.99 6.66 -11.16
C THR A 91 -10.80 6.29 -9.92
N VAL A 92 -10.18 5.75 -8.87
CA VAL A 92 -10.87 5.32 -7.65
C VAL A 92 -10.29 6.09 -6.47
N LEU A 93 -10.95 7.19 -6.10
CA LEU A 93 -10.53 8.05 -4.99
C LEU A 93 -11.30 7.70 -3.72
N ILE A 94 -10.58 7.48 -2.61
CA ILE A 94 -11.16 7.12 -1.31
C ILE A 94 -10.60 7.97 -0.16
N GLY A 95 -11.34 8.04 0.95
CA GLY A 95 -10.90 8.75 2.15
C GLY A 95 -10.92 10.27 2.05
N GLY A 96 -12.06 10.81 1.61
CA GLY A 96 -12.30 12.23 1.38
C GLY A 96 -12.43 13.08 2.63
#